data_AF-A0A956LZ67-F1
#
_entry.id   AF-A0A956LZ67-F1
#
_cell.length_a   1.000
_cell.length_b   1.000
_cell.length_c   1.000
_cell.angle_alpha   90.00
_cell.angle_beta   90.00
_cell.angle_gamma   90.00
#
_symmetry.space_group_name_H-M   'P 1'
#
loop_
_entity.id
_entity.type
_entity.pdbx_description
1 polymer ?
#
loop_
_entity_poly.entity_id
_entity_poly.type
_entity_poly.pdbx_seq_one_letter_code
_entity_poly.pdbx_strand_id
1 'polypeptide(L)'
;MAQPKRHSPLLQGALREEALRRLAELARELERPYETWALSQRPDDTGLRTTSLALGRCGLALFYAWLWKTGLDDRAGDLAARFLEEAIDLLPSQSMDASFLCGFPGVAWTAEHVLSVLDEIPDEDPNSGIDEALLA
;
A
#
# COMPACT_ATOMS: atom_id res chain seq x y z
N MET A 1 -3.78 2.30 -28.96
CA MET A 1 -3.57 2.61 -27.53
C MET A 1 -4.80 2.14 -26.78
N ALA A 2 -4.68 1.05 -26.01
CA ALA A 2 -5.79 0.54 -25.22
C ALA A 2 -6.02 1.50 -24.04
N GLN A 3 -7.22 2.07 -23.96
CA GLN A 3 -7.65 2.89 -22.83
C GLN A 3 -7.54 2.04 -21.55
N PRO A 4 -6.83 2.47 -20.49
CA PRO A 4 -6.74 1.67 -19.28
C PRO A 4 -8.15 1.41 -18.76
N LYS A 5 -8.45 0.16 -18.39
CA LYS A 5 -9.76 -0.25 -17.88
C LYS A 5 -10.12 0.67 -16.71
N ARG A 6 -11.05 1.60 -16.94
CA ARG A 6 -11.64 2.40 -15.87
C ARG A 6 -12.23 1.44 -14.84
N HIS A 7 -11.82 1.59 -13.59
CA HIS A 7 -12.44 0.90 -12.48
C HIS A 7 -13.89 1.40 -12.37
N SER A 8 -14.84 0.56 -12.80
CA SER A 8 -16.26 0.85 -12.72
C SER A 8 -16.81 0.38 -11.37
N PRO A 9 -17.57 1.20 -10.62
CA PRO A 9 -18.13 0.79 -9.34
C PRO A 9 -19.04 -0.43 -9.47
N LEU A 10 -18.78 -1.45 -8.64
CA LEU A 10 -19.63 -2.64 -8.53
C LEU A 10 -20.93 -2.34 -7.77
N LEU A 11 -20.84 -1.51 -6.72
CA LEU A 11 -21.97 -1.09 -5.91
C LEU A 11 -22.56 0.22 -6.44
N GLN A 12 -23.89 0.33 -6.39
CA GLN A 12 -24.64 1.50 -6.84
C GLN A 12 -25.68 1.93 -5.80
N GLY A 13 -26.18 3.16 -5.92
CA GLY A 13 -27.20 3.73 -5.03
C GLY A 13 -26.82 3.63 -3.55
N ALA A 14 -27.78 3.23 -2.71
CA ALA A 14 -27.61 3.15 -1.26
C ALA A 14 -26.47 2.23 -0.80
N LEU A 15 -26.20 1.14 -1.53
CA LEU A 15 -25.08 0.23 -1.19
C LEU A 15 -23.72 0.89 -1.41
N ARG A 16 -23.60 1.73 -2.44
CA ARG A 16 -22.39 2.52 -2.68
C ARG A 16 -22.19 3.54 -1.57
N GLU A 17 -23.24 4.26 -1.20
CA GLU A 17 -23.19 5.26 -0.13
C GLU A 17 -22.79 4.62 1.21
N GLU A 18 -23.38 3.48 1.56
CA GLU A 18 -22.99 2.75 2.78
C GLU A 18 -21.53 2.29 2.73
N ALA A 19 -21.09 1.71 1.63
CA ALA A 19 -19.70 1.28 1.49
C ALA A 19 -18.71 2.46 1.64
N LEU A 20 -19.00 3.60 1.02
CA LEU A 20 -18.17 4.80 1.14
C LEU A 20 -18.15 5.35 2.58
N ARG A 21 -19.28 5.33 3.29
CA ARG A 21 -19.32 5.71 4.72
C ARG A 21 -18.43 4.78 5.56
N ARG A 22 -18.52 3.46 5.35
CA ARG A 22 -17.69 2.48 6.05
C ARG A 22 -16.21 2.61 5.75
N LEU A 23 -15.85 2.90 4.50
CA LEU A 23 -14.47 3.17 4.13
C LEU A 23 -13.92 4.41 4.86
N ALA A 24 -14.71 5.48 4.96
CA ALA A 24 -14.31 6.69 5.68
C ALA A 24 -14.22 6.46 7.21
N GLU A 25 -15.04 5.58 7.79
CA GLU A 25 -14.89 5.12 9.19
C GLU A 25 -13.60 4.34 9.38
N LEU A 26 -13.34 3.35 8.51
CA LEU A 26 -12.14 2.52 8.57
C LEU A 26 -10.88 3.36 8.41
N ALA A 27 -10.82 4.26 7.42
CA ALA A 27 -9.67 5.14 7.20
C ALA A 27 -9.28 5.91 8.47
N ARG A 28 -10.26 6.49 9.16
CA ARG A 28 -10.02 7.20 10.43
C ARG A 28 -9.49 6.31 11.54
N GLU A 29 -9.90 5.05 11.59
CA GLU A 29 -9.35 4.08 12.57
C GLU A 29 -7.91 3.67 12.23
N LEU A 30 -7.60 3.56 10.94
CA LEU A 30 -6.27 3.17 10.45
C LEU A 30 -5.26 4.32 10.41
N GLU A 31 -5.69 5.59 10.54
CA GLU A 31 -4.81 6.77 10.60
C GLU A 31 -3.87 6.80 11.82
N ARG A 32 -4.17 6.01 12.87
CA ARG A 32 -3.29 5.94 14.04
C ARG A 32 -1.91 5.39 13.66
N PRO A 33 -0.81 5.86 14.30
CA PRO A 33 0.54 5.43 13.94
C PRO A 33 0.66 3.90 13.95
N TYR A 34 1.30 3.33 12.94
CA TYR A 34 1.38 1.87 12.75
C TYR A 34 1.97 1.16 13.98
N GLU A 35 2.91 1.81 14.66
CA GLU A 35 3.57 1.37 15.88
C GLU A 35 2.61 1.18 17.05
N THR A 36 1.45 1.85 17.03
CA THR A 36 0.44 1.72 18.09
C THR A 36 -0.43 0.48 17.94
N TRP A 37 -0.28 -0.28 16.85
CA TRP A 37 -1.08 -1.46 16.57
C TRP A 37 -0.56 -2.66 17.35
N ALA A 38 -1.46 -3.45 17.95
CA ALA A 38 -1.08 -4.62 18.75
C ALA A 38 -0.24 -5.65 17.97
N LEU A 39 -0.42 -5.74 16.65
CA LEU A 39 0.34 -6.64 15.80
C LEU A 39 1.78 -6.15 15.57
N SER A 40 2.00 -4.84 15.39
CA SER A 40 3.32 -4.28 15.08
C SER A 40 4.30 -4.35 16.25
N GLN A 41 3.81 -4.56 17.47
CA GLN A 41 4.61 -4.68 18.69
C GLN A 41 5.33 -6.03 18.84
N ARG A 42 5.11 -6.98 17.93
CA ARG A 42 5.79 -8.28 17.95
C ARG A 42 7.06 -8.21 17.10
N PRO A 43 8.19 -8.80 17.56
CA PRO A 43 9.42 -8.88 16.76
C PRO A 43 9.12 -9.43 15.38
N ASP A 44 9.58 -8.77 14.33
CA ASP A 44 9.25 -9.07 12.94
C ASP A 44 10.52 -8.94 12.11
N ASP A 45 11.28 -10.03 12.07
CA ASP A 45 12.52 -10.17 11.30
C ASP A 45 12.27 -10.49 9.81
N THR A 46 11.06 -10.97 9.49
CA THR A 46 10.66 -11.35 8.14
C THR A 46 9.95 -10.26 7.35
N GLY A 47 9.80 -9.06 7.92
CA GLY A 47 9.05 -7.98 7.29
C GLY A 47 7.55 -8.21 7.15
N LEU A 48 7.01 -9.33 7.67
CA LEU A 48 5.61 -9.72 7.48
C LEU A 48 4.66 -8.66 8.06
N ARG A 49 4.92 -8.18 9.26
CA ARG A 49 4.06 -7.18 9.91
C ARG A 49 4.49 -5.79 9.53
N THR A 50 5.77 -5.52 9.36
CA THR A 50 6.25 -4.15 9.11
C THR A 50 6.03 -3.71 7.67
N THR A 51 6.47 -4.52 6.70
CA THR A 51 6.58 -4.11 5.29
C THR A 51 5.51 -4.76 4.41
N SER A 52 5.16 -6.02 4.65
CA SER A 52 4.43 -6.84 3.67
C SER A 52 3.06 -6.31 3.23
N LEU A 53 2.59 -6.82 2.09
CA LEU A 53 1.26 -6.55 1.57
C LEU A 53 0.14 -7.07 2.50
N ALA A 54 0.35 -8.21 3.16
CA ALA A 54 -0.70 -8.87 3.95
C ALA A 54 -1.03 -8.14 5.26
N LEU A 55 -0.01 -7.68 5.98
CA LEU A 55 -0.16 -7.17 7.36
C LEU A 55 0.63 -5.89 7.65
N GLY A 56 1.36 -5.37 6.67
CA GLY A 56 2.25 -4.25 6.84
C GLY A 56 1.88 -3.03 6.02
N ARG A 57 2.87 -2.15 5.91
CA ARG A 57 2.75 -0.83 5.30
C ARG A 57 2.36 -0.89 3.83
N CYS A 58 2.78 -1.91 3.08
CA CYS A 58 2.32 -2.06 1.69
C CYS A 58 0.80 -2.25 1.60
N GLY A 59 0.19 -3.00 2.51
CA GLY A 59 -1.28 -3.14 2.55
C GLY A 59 -1.98 -1.81 2.84
N LEU A 60 -1.42 -1.01 3.75
CA LEU A 60 -1.93 0.33 4.07
C LEU A 60 -1.76 1.30 2.89
N ALA A 61 -0.59 1.32 2.26
CA ALA A 61 -0.32 2.14 1.09
C ALA A 61 -1.33 1.85 -0.03
N LEU A 62 -1.57 0.57 -0.32
CA LEU A 62 -2.56 0.15 -1.31
C LEU A 62 -3.99 0.59 -0.95
N PHE A 63 -4.38 0.43 0.32
CA PHE A 63 -5.68 0.88 0.80
C PHE A 63 -5.89 2.39 0.58
N TYR A 64 -4.91 3.21 0.98
CA TYR A 64 -5.01 4.67 0.85
C TYR A 64 -4.94 5.14 -0.60
N ALA A 65 -4.17 4.46 -1.47
CA ALA A 65 -4.16 4.76 -2.90
C ALA A 65 -5.55 4.56 -3.52
N TRP A 66 -6.24 3.48 -3.16
CA TRP A 66 -7.62 3.24 -3.60
C TRP A 66 -8.62 4.20 -2.97
N LEU A 67 -8.42 4.60 -1.71
CA LEU A 67 -9.24 5.62 -1.05
C LEU A 67 -9.11 6.97 -1.77
N TRP A 68 -7.91 7.36 -2.17
CA TRP A 68 -7.66 8.57 -2.97
C TRP A 68 -8.50 8.61 -4.24
N LYS A 69 -8.57 7.51 -5.00
CA LYS A 69 -9.41 7.43 -6.22
C LYS A 69 -10.91 7.61 -5.95
N THR A 70 -11.37 7.48 -4.72
CA THR A 70 -12.78 7.75 -4.36
C THR A 70 -13.08 9.24 -4.16
N GLY A 71 -12.06 10.07 -3.89
CA GLY A 71 -12.22 11.48 -3.52
C GLY A 71 -12.86 11.71 -2.15
N LEU A 72 -12.86 10.71 -1.26
CA LEU A 72 -13.42 10.83 0.10
C LEU A 72 -12.49 11.53 1.10
N ASP A 73 -11.18 11.46 0.88
CA ASP A 73 -10.17 12.09 1.74
C ASP A 73 -9.02 12.61 0.87
N ASP A 74 -8.84 13.92 0.87
CA ASP A 74 -7.79 14.59 0.09
C ASP A 74 -6.38 14.22 0.56
N ARG A 75 -6.23 13.75 1.81
CA ARG A 75 -4.93 13.31 2.37
C ARG A 75 -4.58 11.88 2.00
N ALA A 76 -5.50 11.12 1.39
CA ALA A 76 -5.29 9.70 1.13
C ALA A 76 -4.12 9.44 0.18
N GLY A 77 -3.85 10.33 -0.79
CA GLY A 77 -2.67 10.23 -1.65
C GLY A 77 -1.37 10.32 -0.84
N ASP A 78 -1.25 11.36 -0.02
CA ASP A 78 -0.08 11.58 0.85
C ASP A 78 0.14 10.42 1.82
N LEU A 79 -0.94 9.87 2.40
CA LEU A 79 -0.87 8.72 3.29
C LEU A 79 -0.39 7.47 2.54
N ALA A 80 -0.87 7.25 1.31
CA ALA A 80 -0.43 6.13 0.48
C ALA A 80 1.07 6.20 0.18
N ALA A 81 1.54 7.37 -0.28
CA ALA A 81 2.94 7.62 -0.57
C ALA A 81 3.81 7.42 0.68
N ARG A 82 3.41 8.00 1.81
CA ARG A 82 4.16 7.88 3.07
C ARG A 82 4.30 6.42 3.52
N PHE A 83 3.22 5.64 3.51
CA PHE A 83 3.30 4.22 3.90
C PHE A 83 4.17 3.42 2.93
N LEU A 84 4.16 3.74 1.64
CA LEU A 84 5.03 3.10 0.66
C LEU A 84 6.50 3.44 0.91
N GLU A 85 6.83 4.72 1.14
CA GLU A 85 8.18 5.19 1.47
C GLU A 85 8.71 4.49 2.74
N GLU A 86 7.92 4.47 3.81
CA GLU A 86 8.28 3.77 5.05
C GLU A 86 8.49 2.26 4.82
N ALA A 87 7.75 1.63 3.90
CA ALA A 87 7.92 0.22 3.57
C ALA A 87 9.26 -0.03 2.84
N ILE A 88 9.59 0.82 1.87
CA ILE A 88 10.83 0.77 1.10
C ILE A 88 12.04 1.00 2.02
N ASP A 89 11.98 1.99 2.91
CA ASP A 89 13.05 2.30 3.87
C ASP A 89 13.36 1.14 4.81
N LEU A 90 12.34 0.37 5.19
CA LEU A 90 12.50 -0.79 6.05
C LEU A 90 13.07 -2.01 5.30
N LEU A 91 12.85 -2.10 3.99
CA LEU A 91 13.16 -3.30 3.20
C LEU A 91 14.61 -3.81 3.36
N PRO A 92 15.67 -2.96 3.38
CA PRO A 92 17.04 -3.43 3.54
C PRO A 92 17.33 -4.11 4.89
N SER A 93 16.47 -3.92 5.89
CA SER A 93 16.61 -4.48 7.24
C SER A 93 15.88 -5.81 7.44
N GLN A 94 15.14 -6.30 6.44
CA GLN A 94 14.22 -7.43 6.59
C GLN A 94 14.71 -8.68 5.83
N SER A 95 14.55 -9.85 6.45
CA SER A 95 14.79 -11.15 5.79
C SER A 95 13.50 -11.66 5.14
N MET A 96 13.11 -11.06 4.02
CA MET A 96 11.86 -11.40 3.32
C MET A 96 12.05 -12.58 2.36
N ASP A 97 11.03 -13.42 2.22
CA ASP A 97 11.01 -14.52 1.25
C ASP A 97 10.41 -14.10 -0.10
N ALA A 98 10.24 -15.06 -1.02
CA ALA A 98 9.64 -14.85 -2.34
C ALA A 98 8.09 -14.94 -2.34
N SER A 99 7.43 -14.85 -1.18
CA SER A 99 5.97 -14.83 -1.08
C SER A 99 5.42 -13.52 -1.65
N PHE A 100 4.37 -13.60 -2.47
CA PHE A 100 3.70 -12.40 -2.94
C PHE A 100 3.02 -11.61 -1.80
N LEU A 101 2.47 -12.30 -0.80
CA LEU A 101 1.73 -11.64 0.28
C LEU A 101 2.64 -11.17 1.42
N CYS A 102 3.72 -11.93 1.67
CA CYS A 102 4.56 -11.77 2.86
C CYS A 102 5.98 -11.34 2.53
N GLY A 103 6.37 -11.39 1.26
CA GLY A 103 7.75 -11.29 0.79
C GLY A 103 8.00 -10.05 -0.09
N PHE A 104 9.23 -9.90 -0.54
CA PHE A 104 9.67 -8.76 -1.35
C PHE A 104 8.90 -8.59 -2.69
N PRO A 105 8.39 -9.64 -3.37
CA PRO A 105 7.61 -9.44 -4.60
C PRO A 105 6.32 -8.65 -4.37
N GLY A 106 5.70 -8.80 -3.19
CA GLY A 106 4.53 -8.02 -2.81
C GLY A 106 4.84 -6.55 -2.62
N VAL A 107 6.04 -6.25 -2.09
CA VAL A 107 6.52 -4.88 -1.89
C VAL A 107 6.75 -4.21 -3.24
N ALA A 108 7.50 -4.86 -4.13
CA ALA A 108 7.77 -4.37 -5.47
C ALA A 108 6.48 -4.11 -6.28
N TRP A 109 5.55 -5.06 -6.25
CA TRP A 109 4.25 -4.89 -6.90
C TRP A 109 3.44 -3.75 -6.29
N THR A 110 3.48 -3.58 -4.97
CA THR A 110 2.76 -2.49 -4.30
C THR A 110 3.32 -1.14 -4.72
N ALA A 111 4.64 -1.00 -4.85
CA ALA A 111 5.28 0.24 -5.27
C ALA A 111 4.79 0.66 -6.67
N GLU A 112 4.88 -0.23 -7.65
CA GLU A 112 4.38 0.02 -9.00
C GLU A 112 2.89 0.34 -9.02
N HIS A 113 2.10 -0.42 -8.25
CA HIS A 113 0.65 -0.29 -8.27
C HIS A 113 0.18 1.01 -7.62
N VAL A 114 0.76 1.40 -6.49
CA VAL A 114 0.42 2.65 -5.80
C VAL A 114 0.74 3.84 -6.69
N LEU A 115 1.95 3.91 -7.27
CA LEU A 115 2.32 4.99 -8.19
C LEU A 115 1.36 5.05 -9.39
N SER A 116 1.01 3.90 -9.96
CA SER A 116 0.03 3.82 -11.05
C SER A 116 -1.36 4.34 -10.63
N VAL A 117 -1.80 4.03 -9.41
CA VAL A 117 -3.09 4.48 -8.87
C VAL A 117 -3.06 5.95 -8.48
N LEU A 118 -1.93 6.51 -8.08
CA LEU A 118 -1.79 7.95 -7.81
C LEU A 118 -1.63 8.78 -9.09
N ASP A 119 -1.53 8.12 -10.26
CA ASP A 119 -1.16 8.72 -11.55
C ASP A 119 0.22 9.42 -11.49
N GLU A 120 1.11 8.91 -10.63
CA GLU A 120 2.48 9.38 -10.48
C GLU A 120 3.41 8.66 -11.47
N ILE A 121 4.26 9.45 -12.14
CA ILE A 121 5.33 8.93 -12.98
C ILE A 121 6.62 9.13 -12.19
N PRO A 122 7.25 8.06 -11.69
CA PRO A 122 8.47 8.21 -10.92
C PRO A 122 9.63 8.60 -11.85
N ASP A 123 10.54 9.43 -11.34
CA ASP A 123 11.75 9.86 -12.07
C ASP A 123 12.77 8.71 -12.22
N GLU A 124 12.76 7.77 -11.27
CA GLU A 124 13.59 6.57 -11.22
C GLU A 124 12.72 5.31 -11.11
N ASP A 125 13.28 4.14 -11.42
CA ASP A 125 12.57 2.87 -11.22
C ASP A 125 12.37 2.63 -9.70
N PRO A 126 11.11 2.57 -9.22
CA PRO A 126 10.82 2.35 -7.80
C PRO A 126 11.33 1.00 -7.28
N ASN A 127 11.62 0.05 -8.16
CA ASN A 127 12.10 -1.29 -7.82
C ASN A 127 13.61 -1.46 -8.00
N SER A 128 14.35 -0.43 -8.43
CA SER A 128 15.79 -0.51 -8.66
C SER A 128 16.58 -1.10 -7.49
N GLY A 129 16.31 -0.64 -6.25
CA GLY A 129 16.96 -1.17 -5.05
C GLY A 129 16.61 -2.64 -4.74
N ILE A 130 15.40 -3.09 -5.13
CA ILE A 130 14.97 -4.48 -4.99
C ILE A 130 15.71 -5.35 -6.01
N ASP A 131 15.79 -4.87 -7.26
CA ASP A 131 16.48 -5.56 -8.34
C ASP A 131 17.97 -5.74 -8.04
N GLU A 132 18.62 -4.71 -7.51
CA GLU A 132 20.02 -4.79 -7.06
C GLU A 132 20.21 -5.84 -5.97
N ALA A 133 19.30 -5.89 -4.99
CA ALA A 133 19.36 -6.87 -3.90
C ALA A 133 19.19 -8.33 -4.38
N LEU A 134 18.47 -8.55 -5.49
CA LEU A 134 18.31 -9.89 -6.08
C LEU A 134 19.52 -10.36 -6.90
N LEU A 135 20.39 -9.43 -7.30
CA LEU A 135 21.58 -9.72 -8.11
C LEU A 135 22.87 -9.89 -7.28
N ALA A 136 22.84 -9.53 -5.99
CA ALA A 136 23.97 -9.63 -5.04
C ALA A 136 24.12 -11.03 -4.43
#